data_AF-A0A0G1VPH6-F1
#
_entry.id   AF-A0A0G1VPH6-F1
#
_cell.length_a   1.000
_cell.length_b   1.000
_cell.length_c   1.000
_cell.angle_alpha   90.00
_cell.angle_beta   90.00
_cell.angle_gamma   90.00
#
_symmetry.space_group_name_H-M   'P 1'
#
loop_
_entity.id
_entity.type
_entity.pdbx_description
1 polymer ?
#
loop_
_entity_poly.entity_id
_entity_poly.type
_entity_poly.pdbx_seq_one_letter_code
_entity_poly.pdbx_strand_id
1 'polypeptide(L)'
;MEGASLQAIEDYYYRHGLRGSKLRKATENDQEYMTILKDRWAKLTKKFPVKSRDRKRYILSTDQDYQILDKIYKLERKKLSDKDKALVKLVRTQLEHHWRAPIIKFLNQLLKKYR
;
A
#
# COMPACT_ATOMS: atom_id res chain seq x y z
N MET A 1 -24.70 -6.30 -13.92
CA MET A 1 -24.47 -6.60 -12.50
C MET A 1 -23.22 -5.85 -12.09
N GLU A 2 -23.35 -4.76 -11.34
CA GLU A 2 -22.20 -4.09 -10.73
C GLU A 2 -21.68 -5.00 -9.60
N GLY A 3 -20.58 -5.70 -9.88
CA GLY A 3 -19.89 -6.49 -8.85
C GLY A 3 -19.35 -5.59 -7.74
N ALA A 4 -19.23 -6.12 -6.52
CA ALA A 4 -18.72 -5.36 -5.40
C ALA A 4 -17.29 -4.85 -5.69
N SER A 5 -16.99 -3.58 -5.40
CA SER A 5 -15.63 -3.08 -5.56
C SER A 5 -14.67 -3.78 -4.58
N LEU A 6 -13.37 -3.86 -4.89
CA LEU A 6 -12.37 -4.41 -3.94
C LEU A 6 -12.46 -3.75 -2.57
N GLN A 7 -12.76 -2.45 -2.54
CA GLN A 7 -13.00 -1.67 -1.33
C GLN A 7 -14.24 -2.17 -0.57
N ALA A 8 -15.35 -2.44 -1.25
CA ALA A 8 -16.56 -2.95 -0.62
C ALA A 8 -16.35 -4.32 0.05
N ILE A 9 -15.54 -5.18 -0.58
CA ILE A 9 -15.18 -6.50 -0.04
C ILE A 9 -14.22 -6.34 1.15
N GLU A 10 -13.20 -5.46 1.06
CA GLU A 10 -12.34 -5.14 2.22
C GLU A 10 -13.15 -4.54 3.37
N ASP A 11 -14.08 -3.63 3.10
CA ASP A 11 -14.94 -2.97 4.09
C ASP A 11 -15.92 -3.95 4.74
N TYR A 12 -16.36 -4.99 4.02
CA TYR A 12 -17.14 -6.08 4.60
C TYR A 12 -16.34 -6.83 5.68
N TYR A 13 -15.13 -7.28 5.36
CA TYR A 13 -14.26 -7.95 6.33
C TYR A 13 -13.81 -6.99 7.44
N TYR A 14 -13.62 -5.72 7.11
CA TYR A 14 -13.30 -4.68 8.07
C TYR A 14 -14.44 -4.49 9.09
N ARG A 15 -15.70 -4.49 8.64
CA ARG A 15 -16.87 -4.41 9.54
C ARG A 15 -17.00 -5.64 10.45
N HIS A 16 -16.50 -6.79 10.02
CA HIS A 16 -16.44 -8.02 10.83
C HIS A 16 -15.22 -8.11 11.75
N GLY A 17 -14.51 -6.99 11.96
CA GLY A 17 -13.38 -6.92 12.90
C GLY A 17 -12.07 -7.52 12.38
N LEU A 18 -12.02 -7.97 11.13
CA LEU A 18 -10.77 -8.46 10.54
C LEU A 18 -9.86 -7.29 10.19
N ARG A 19 -8.62 -7.39 10.66
CA ARG A 19 -7.56 -6.41 10.46
C ARG A 19 -6.27 -7.15 10.20
N GLY A 20 -5.29 -6.44 9.66
CA GLY A 20 -3.95 -7.00 9.62
C GLY A 20 -3.90 -8.30 8.79
N SER A 21 -3.00 -9.19 9.18
CA SER A 21 -2.79 -10.48 8.50
C SER A 21 -4.06 -11.32 8.38
N LYS A 22 -5.03 -11.13 9.30
CA LYS A 22 -6.33 -11.81 9.26
C LYS A 22 -7.21 -11.30 8.12
N LEU A 23 -7.21 -9.99 7.85
CA LEU A 23 -7.90 -9.41 6.70
C LEU A 23 -7.30 -9.93 5.39
N ARG A 24 -5.96 -9.97 5.30
CA ARG A 24 -5.26 -10.51 4.12
C ARG A 24 -5.62 -11.97 3.88
N LYS A 25 -5.58 -12.80 4.93
CA LYS A 25 -5.92 -14.23 4.80
C LYS A 25 -7.39 -14.43 4.41
N ALA A 26 -8.29 -13.56 4.87
CA ALA A 26 -9.69 -13.62 4.46
C ALA A 26 -9.86 -13.24 2.99
N THR A 27 -9.24 -12.15 2.53
CA THR A 27 -9.36 -11.69 1.15
C THR A 27 -8.59 -12.56 0.14
N GLU A 28 -7.47 -13.19 0.54
CA GLU A 28 -6.74 -14.15 -0.31
C GLU A 28 -7.53 -15.44 -0.58
N ASN A 29 -8.43 -15.81 0.33
CA ASN A 29 -9.32 -16.97 0.19
C ASN A 29 -10.68 -16.61 -0.44
N ASP A 30 -10.96 -15.33 -0.67
CA ASP A 30 -12.19 -14.86 -1.30
C ASP A 30 -12.01 -14.88 -2.83
N GLN A 31 -12.82 -15.70 -3.50
CA GLN A 31 -12.70 -15.95 -4.93
C GLN A 31 -13.17 -14.77 -5.78
N GLU A 32 -14.16 -14.00 -5.32
CA GLU A 32 -14.64 -12.79 -5.99
C GLU A 32 -13.58 -11.68 -5.88
N TYR A 33 -13.05 -11.47 -4.67
CA TYR A 33 -11.95 -10.55 -4.40
C TYR A 33 -10.74 -10.85 -5.29
N MET A 34 -10.30 -12.10 -5.34
CA MET A 34 -9.11 -12.49 -6.10
C MET A 34 -9.30 -12.36 -7.61
N THR A 35 -10.53 -12.53 -8.11
CA THR A 35 -10.84 -12.36 -9.54
C THR A 35 -10.77 -10.88 -9.93
N ILE A 36 -11.43 -10.02 -9.16
CA ILE A 36 -11.41 -8.56 -9.38
C ILE A 36 -9.98 -8.02 -9.21
N LEU A 37 -9.23 -8.54 -8.24
CA LEU A 37 -7.84 -8.18 -7.99
C LEU A 37 -6.94 -8.55 -9.17
N LYS A 38 -7.09 -9.76 -9.75
CA LYS A 38 -6.31 -10.20 -10.93
C LYS A 38 -6.60 -9.34 -12.15
N ASP A 39 -7.86 -9.03 -12.43
CA ASP A 39 -8.24 -8.17 -13.55
C ASP A 39 -7.71 -6.75 -13.38
N ARG A 40 -7.80 -6.21 -12.15
CA ARG A 40 -7.25 -4.90 -11.82
C ARG A 40 -5.73 -4.91 -11.91
N TRP A 41 -5.05 -5.96 -11.46
CA TRP A 41 -3.61 -6.14 -11.60
C TRP A 41 -3.19 -6.18 -13.07
N ALA A 42 -3.89 -6.90 -13.94
CA ALA A 42 -3.56 -6.94 -15.36
C ALA A 42 -3.63 -5.54 -16.00
N LYS A 43 -4.67 -4.77 -15.69
CA LYS A 43 -4.86 -3.39 -16.18
C LYS A 43 -3.81 -2.42 -15.61
N LEU A 44 -3.56 -2.49 -14.30
CA LEU A 44 -2.66 -1.56 -13.61
C LEU A 44 -1.19 -1.88 -13.86
N THR A 45 -0.79 -3.14 -13.98
CA THR A 45 0.61 -3.50 -14.26
C THR A 45 1.06 -2.99 -15.63
N LYS A 46 0.13 -2.92 -16.60
CA LYS A 46 0.37 -2.32 -17.92
C LYS A 46 0.52 -0.80 -17.85
N LYS A 47 -0.17 -0.12 -16.91
CA LYS A 47 -0.14 1.35 -16.74
C LYS A 47 0.95 1.84 -15.79
N PHE A 48 1.25 1.06 -14.75
CA PHE A 48 2.19 1.34 -13.68
C PHE A 48 3.04 0.08 -13.40
N PRO A 49 4.25 -0.01 -13.95
CA PRO A 49 5.10 -1.20 -13.76
C PRO A 49 5.57 -1.29 -12.31
N VAL A 50 4.89 -2.09 -11.49
CA VAL A 50 5.26 -2.35 -10.09
C VAL A 50 6.37 -3.41 -10.02
N LYS A 51 7.47 -3.07 -9.34
CA LYS A 51 8.59 -3.99 -9.09
C LYS A 51 8.13 -5.18 -8.24
N SER A 52 8.64 -6.38 -8.53
CA SER A 52 8.25 -7.62 -7.83
C SER A 52 8.41 -7.55 -6.31
N ARG A 53 9.49 -6.92 -5.83
CA ARG A 53 9.75 -6.70 -4.40
C ARG A 53 8.65 -5.91 -3.68
N ASP A 54 8.07 -4.93 -4.38
CA ASP A 54 7.09 -4.02 -3.81
C ASP A 54 5.69 -4.68 -3.82
N ARG A 55 5.39 -5.54 -4.81
CA ARG A 55 4.16 -6.35 -4.83
C ARG A 55 4.03 -7.28 -3.63
N LYS A 56 5.14 -7.83 -3.14
CA LYS A 56 5.15 -8.73 -1.97
C LYS A 56 5.01 -7.98 -0.65
N ARG A 57 5.51 -6.73 -0.61
CA ARG A 57 5.66 -5.94 0.62
C ARG A 57 4.44 -5.07 0.92
N TYR A 58 3.85 -4.47 -0.10
CA TYR A 58 2.80 -3.46 0.06
C TYR A 58 1.41 -4.01 -0.18
N ILE A 59 0.43 -3.36 0.43
CA ILE A 59 -0.99 -3.55 0.10
C ILE A 59 -1.34 -2.41 -0.84
N LEU A 60 -1.55 -2.75 -2.11
CA LEU A 60 -1.95 -1.81 -3.15
C LEU A 60 -3.45 -2.03 -3.43
N SER A 61 -4.29 -1.67 -2.45
CA SER A 61 -5.73 -1.94 -2.51
C SER A 61 -6.48 -0.91 -3.37
N THR A 62 -5.89 0.25 -3.61
CA THR A 62 -6.49 1.35 -4.38
C THR A 62 -5.63 1.75 -5.58
N ASP A 63 -6.24 2.35 -6.61
CA ASP A 63 -5.50 2.91 -7.75
C ASP A 63 -4.54 4.03 -7.31
N GLN A 64 -4.87 4.72 -6.22
CA GLN A 64 -4.03 5.77 -5.64
C GLN A 64 -2.71 5.18 -5.12
N ASP A 65 -2.72 3.98 -4.55
CA ASP A 65 -1.49 3.31 -4.08
C ASP A 65 -0.51 3.06 -5.23
N TYR A 66 -1.01 2.66 -6.40
CA TYR A 66 -0.19 2.50 -7.61
C TYR A 66 0.35 3.83 -8.12
N GLN A 67 -0.47 4.89 -8.09
CA GLN A 67 -0.02 6.23 -8.47
C GLN A 67 1.06 6.77 -7.52
N ILE A 68 0.91 6.56 -6.22
CA ILE A 68 1.91 6.91 -5.21
C ILE A 68 3.20 6.16 -5.52
N LEU A 69 3.13 4.85 -5.76
CA LEU A 69 4.32 4.04 -6.03
C LEU A 69 5.02 4.43 -7.34
N ASP A 70 4.27 4.75 -8.39
CA ASP A 70 4.83 5.27 -9.65
C ASP A 70 5.54 6.62 -9.44
N LYS A 71 4.92 7.55 -8.70
CA LYS A 71 5.56 8.82 -8.33
C LYS A 71 6.84 8.58 -7.54
N ILE A 72 6.83 7.65 -6.59
CA ILE A 72 8.03 7.28 -5.83
C ILE A 72 9.12 6.76 -6.78
N TYR A 73 8.81 5.86 -7.72
CA TYR A 73 9.80 5.35 -8.68
C TYR A 73 10.40 6.44 -9.56
N LYS A 74 9.59 7.42 -9.97
CA LYS A 74 10.07 8.58 -10.73
C LYS A 74 11.00 9.45 -9.89
N LEU A 75 10.67 9.66 -8.61
CA LEU A 75 11.50 10.43 -7.68
C LEU A 75 12.82 9.72 -7.34
N GLU A 76 12.82 8.39 -7.19
CA GLU A 76 14.03 7.60 -6.93
C GLU A 76 15.07 7.67 -8.05
N ARG A 77 14.65 7.98 -9.28
CA ARG A 77 15.57 8.17 -10.42
C ARG A 77 16.22 9.56 -10.43
N LYS A 78 15.76 10.48 -9.57
CA LYS A 78 16.30 11.84 -9.46
C LYS A 78 17.33 11.92 -8.34
N LYS A 79 18.23 12.89 -8.45
CA LYS A 79 19.20 13.22 -7.38
C LYS A 79 18.51 14.06 -6.30
N LEU A 80 17.76 13.39 -5.42
CA LEU A 80 17.05 14.02 -4.31
C LEU A 80 18.00 14.48 -3.20
N SER A 81 17.61 15.52 -2.45
CA SER A 81 18.27 15.88 -1.19
C SER A 81 18.04 14.79 -0.14
N ASP A 82 18.86 14.72 0.90
CA ASP A 82 18.69 13.70 1.94
C ASP A 82 17.39 13.88 2.74
N LYS A 83 16.90 15.12 2.85
CA LYS A 83 15.57 15.42 3.43
C LYS A 83 14.45 14.84 2.56
N ASP A 84 14.50 15.06 1.24
CA ASP A 84 13.48 14.55 0.33
C ASP A 84 13.52 13.02 0.23
N LYS A 85 14.72 12.41 0.26
CA LYS A 85 14.85 10.95 0.35
C LYS A 85 14.17 10.40 1.61
N ALA A 86 14.37 11.06 2.75
CA ALA A 86 13.74 10.65 4.00
C ALA A 86 12.21 10.74 3.92
N LEU A 87 11.68 11.81 3.34
CA LEU A 87 10.25 11.99 3.11
C LEU A 87 9.69 10.93 2.15
N VAL A 88 10.34 10.68 1.02
CA VAL A 88 9.92 9.63 0.06
C VAL A 88 9.92 8.26 0.72
N LYS A 89 10.92 7.97 1.57
CA LYS A 89 10.97 6.72 2.34
C LYS A 89 9.81 6.62 3.34
N LEU A 90 9.47 7.72 4.03
CA LEU A 90 8.33 7.77 4.94
C LEU A 90 7.00 7.55 4.20
N VAL A 91 6.77 8.25 3.08
CA VAL A 91 5.58 8.08 2.24
C VAL A 91 5.46 6.63 1.78
N ARG A 92 6.57 6.00 1.39
CA ARG A 92 6.56 4.59 0.99
C ARG A 92 6.10 3.64 2.11
N THR A 93 6.41 3.94 3.37
CA THR A 93 5.94 3.09 4.49
C THR A 93 4.43 3.08 4.64
N GLN A 94 3.72 4.08 4.08
CA GLN A 94 2.25 4.17 4.10
C GLN A 94 1.57 3.08 3.28
N LEU A 95 2.30 2.52 2.32
CA LEU A 95 1.84 1.39 1.51
C LEU A 95 2.02 0.05 2.24
N GLU A 96 2.67 0.04 3.42
CA GLU A 96 2.83 -1.16 4.23
C GLU A 96 1.58 -1.45 5.06
N HIS A 97 1.36 -2.72 5.34
CA HIS A 97 0.20 -3.15 6.11
C HIS A 97 0.12 -2.55 7.53
N HIS A 98 1.28 -2.47 8.19
CA HIS A 98 1.41 -1.92 9.53
C HIS A 98 2.04 -0.53 9.50
N TRP A 99 1.71 0.29 8.49
CA TRP A 99 2.34 1.61 8.26
C TRP A 99 2.33 2.57 9.46
N ARG A 100 1.40 2.39 10.41
CA ARG A 100 1.37 3.16 11.65
C ARG A 100 2.63 2.93 12.50
N ALA A 101 3.17 1.71 12.52
CA ALA A 101 4.36 1.37 13.30
C ALA A 101 5.62 2.17 12.86
N PRO A 102 5.99 2.23 11.57
CA PRO A 102 7.13 3.04 11.13
C PRO A 102 6.90 4.55 11.35
N ILE A 103 5.66 5.07 11.24
CA ILE A 103 5.37 6.46 11.61
C ILE A 103 5.62 6.69 13.09
N ILE A 104 5.04 5.87 13.97
CA ILE A 104 5.17 6.05 15.42
C ILE A 104 6.64 6.01 15.80
N LYS A 105 7.42 5.08 15.23
CA LYS A 105 8.88 5.02 15.44
C LYS A 105 9.57 6.32 15.00
N PHE A 106 9.21 6.84 13.82
CA PHE A 106 9.76 8.10 13.31
C PHE A 106 9.41 9.29 14.21
N LEU A 107 8.16 9.41 14.65
CA LEU A 107 7.71 10.47 15.55
C LEU A 107 8.40 10.38 16.91
N ASN A 108 8.57 9.19 17.48
CA ASN A 108 9.31 8.99 18.72
C ASN A 108 10.78 9.42 18.61
N GLN A 109 11.41 9.21 17.45
CA GLN A 109 12.76 9.71 17.19
C GLN A 109 12.81 11.24 17.12
N LEU A 110 11.80 11.87 16.48
CA LEU A 110 11.69 13.33 16.45
C LEU A 110 11.47 13.91 17.85
N LEU A 111 10.54 13.33 18.63
CA LEU A 111 10.30 13.75 20.01
C LEU A 111 11.57 13.68 20.86
N LYS A 112 12.40 12.64 20.70
CA LYS A 112 13.70 12.55 21.38
C LYS A 112 14.70 13.62 20.96
N LYS A 113 14.64 14.09 19.72
CA LYS A 113 15.55 15.10 19.18
C LYS A 113 15.21 16.52 19.66
N TYR A 114 13.93 16.80 19.84
CA TYR A 114 13.41 18.10 20.28
C TYR A 114 12.99 18.12 21.75
N ARG A 115 13.44 17.12 22.51
CA ARG A 115 13.39 17.11 23.98
C ARG A 115 14.68 17.70 24.50
#